data_AF-A0A064CEL7-F1
#
_entry.id   AF-A0A064CEL7-F1
#
_cell.length_a   1.000
_cell.length_b   1.000
_cell.length_c   1.000
_cell.angle_alpha   90.00
_cell.angle_beta   90.00
_cell.angle_gamma   90.00
#
_symmetry.space_group_name_H-M   'P 1'
#
loop_
_entity.id
_entity.type
_entity.pdbx_description
1 polymer ?
#
loop_
_entity_poly.entity_id
_entity_poly.type
_entity_poly.pdbx_seq_one_letter_code
_entity_poly.pdbx_strand_id
1 'polypeptide(L)'
;MFPAHSAEPVADVTVNSHGMWMLQAMLDIATVAPELSTVPYGAPRESTWISGDPRIEQLQEAGVVGHDGHVIPAVAARMRALAAPDVEVAILIARGALSWKGRIDVTDPGTWRRDIPENQLQIVLARRDGRWVSAARAGDDITIDDVDFDGNSAVWLRDIIVDQLNALHPVEPSRIEPMNLPYEDTLSAAAARAAATEDPQRDLPLRSLGVPPAALAELGALLDEPVVEAVVYARAHTDARRDTSVTALNIRDTDSGRVALYQMLAPRGSTQDWMVIAPGSPSQILQGIRTVLSSVNVRDWENHQRFA
;
A
#
# COMPACT_ATOMS: atom_id res chain seq x y z
N MET A 1 -11.56 -26.72 34.76
CA MET A 1 -10.29 -26.64 34.02
C MET A 1 -10.66 -26.84 32.56
N PHE A 2 -10.94 -25.75 31.85
CA PHE A 2 -11.29 -25.81 30.43
C PHE A 2 -10.03 -26.16 29.64
N PRO A 3 -10.10 -27.08 28.67
CA PRO A 3 -8.93 -27.42 27.87
C PRO A 3 -8.52 -26.18 27.08
N ALA A 4 -7.21 -25.95 27.00
CA ALA A 4 -6.60 -24.86 26.28
C ALA A 4 -7.20 -24.76 24.88
N HIS A 5 -7.66 -23.55 24.52
CA HIS A 5 -8.05 -23.21 23.16
C HIS A 5 -6.98 -23.73 22.20
N SER A 6 -7.43 -24.44 21.16
CA SER A 6 -6.62 -25.03 20.11
C SER A 6 -5.45 -24.12 19.74
N ALA A 7 -4.25 -24.55 20.10
CA ALA A 7 -2.97 -23.90 19.81
C ALA A 7 -2.52 -24.12 18.35
N GLU A 8 -3.44 -24.53 17.47
CA GLU A 8 -3.16 -24.61 16.05
C GLU A 8 -3.14 -23.19 15.48
N PRO A 9 -2.11 -22.81 14.69
CA PRO A 9 -2.12 -21.54 14.01
C PRO A 9 -3.36 -21.51 13.12
N VAL A 10 -4.26 -20.55 13.38
CA VAL A 10 -5.36 -20.27 12.46
C VAL A 10 -4.72 -19.90 11.14
N ALA A 11 -5.19 -20.51 10.05
CA ALA A 11 -4.83 -20.14 8.69
C ALA A 11 -5.05 -18.64 8.43
N ASP A 12 -4.74 -18.19 7.23
CA ASP A 12 -5.17 -16.88 6.76
C ASP A 12 -6.68 -16.71 6.96
N VAL A 13 -7.10 -15.50 7.32
CA VAL A 13 -8.51 -15.18 7.54
C VAL A 13 -8.99 -14.25 6.45
N THR A 14 -9.99 -14.69 5.68
CA THR A 14 -10.63 -13.84 4.68
C THR A 14 -12.03 -13.45 5.14
N VAL A 15 -12.30 -12.15 5.18
CA VAL A 15 -13.60 -11.57 5.50
C VAL A 15 -13.98 -10.51 4.48
N ASN A 16 -15.26 -10.34 4.23
CA ASN A 16 -15.72 -9.19 3.46
C ASN A 16 -15.66 -7.89 4.30
N SER A 17 -15.93 -6.75 3.67
CA SER A 17 -15.93 -5.43 4.33
C SER A 17 -16.86 -5.33 5.56
N HIS A 18 -17.99 -6.04 5.58
CA HIS A 18 -18.89 -6.08 6.73
C HIS A 18 -18.34 -6.94 7.88
N GLY A 19 -17.72 -8.08 7.55
CA GLY A 19 -17.02 -8.93 8.51
C GLY A 19 -15.85 -8.18 9.16
N MET A 20 -15.05 -7.45 8.36
CA MET A 20 -13.98 -6.60 8.86
C MET A 20 -14.50 -5.51 9.82
N TRP A 21 -15.64 -4.88 9.49
CA TRP A 21 -16.29 -3.93 10.40
C TRP A 21 -16.79 -4.58 11.70
N MET A 22 -17.34 -5.79 11.62
CA MET A 22 -17.75 -6.52 12.81
C MET A 22 -16.55 -6.89 13.70
N LEU A 23 -15.43 -7.33 13.12
CA LEU A 23 -14.19 -7.58 13.87
C LEU A 23 -13.66 -6.32 14.54
N GLN A 24 -13.71 -5.18 13.83
CA GLN A 24 -13.38 -3.87 14.41
C GLN A 24 -14.28 -3.56 15.63
N ALA A 25 -15.59 -3.77 15.52
CA ALA A 25 -16.54 -3.55 16.61
C ALA A 25 -16.30 -4.47 17.82
N MET A 26 -16.09 -5.77 17.58
CA MET A 26 -15.84 -6.76 18.63
C MET A 26 -14.53 -6.53 19.39
N LEU A 27 -13.54 -5.89 18.75
CA LEU A 27 -12.22 -5.63 19.30
C LEU A 27 -11.99 -4.16 19.71
N ASP A 28 -13.02 -3.32 19.60
CA ASP A 28 -12.97 -1.88 19.87
C ASP A 28 -11.87 -1.15 19.05
N ILE A 29 -11.74 -1.52 17.78
CA ILE A 29 -10.78 -0.93 16.84
C ILE A 29 -11.51 0.14 16.03
N ALA A 30 -11.18 1.42 16.26
CA ALA A 30 -11.84 2.52 15.57
C ALA A 30 -11.56 2.55 14.06
N THR A 31 -10.31 2.33 13.68
CA THR A 31 -9.84 2.41 12.28
C THR A 31 -8.66 1.49 12.06
N VAL A 32 -8.49 1.04 10.83
CA VAL A 32 -7.26 0.45 10.30
C VAL A 32 -6.69 1.34 9.18
N ALA A 33 -5.61 0.89 8.54
CA ALA A 33 -4.99 1.56 7.40
C ALA A 33 -6.02 1.97 6.33
N PRO A 34 -6.04 3.25 5.89
CA PRO A 34 -7.05 3.78 4.98
C PRO A 34 -7.03 3.14 3.60
N GLU A 35 -5.92 2.50 3.21
CA GLU A 35 -5.81 1.76 1.97
C GLU A 35 -6.85 0.65 1.94
N LEU A 36 -7.02 -0.09 3.04
CA LEU A 36 -8.06 -1.13 3.16
C LEU A 36 -9.48 -0.59 3.03
N SER A 37 -9.69 0.73 3.02
CA SER A 37 -10.97 1.38 2.72
C SER A 37 -12.15 0.84 3.54
N THR A 38 -11.89 0.43 4.79
CA THR A 38 -12.90 -0.09 5.70
C THR A 38 -13.78 1.02 6.25
N VAL A 39 -14.96 0.64 6.75
CA VAL A 39 -15.82 1.56 7.50
C VAL A 39 -15.21 1.76 8.90
N PRO A 40 -15.06 3.01 9.38
CA PRO A 40 -14.62 3.25 10.75
C PRO A 40 -15.68 2.74 11.73
N TYR A 41 -15.23 2.20 12.86
CA TYR A 41 -16.10 1.84 13.98
C TYR A 41 -16.14 2.99 14.99
N GLY A 42 -17.36 3.40 15.36
CA GLY A 42 -17.60 4.34 16.45
C GLY A 42 -18.27 3.61 17.60
N ALA A 43 -17.59 3.56 18.75
CA ALA A 43 -18.11 2.87 19.93
C ALA A 43 -19.44 3.51 20.40
N PRO A 44 -20.54 2.74 20.45
CA PRO A 44 -21.79 3.21 21.03
C PRO A 44 -21.68 3.28 22.56
N ARG A 45 -22.68 3.91 23.20
CA ARG A 45 -22.77 3.93 24.67
C ARG A 45 -22.89 2.53 25.28
N GLU A 46 -23.51 1.61 24.56
CA GLU A 46 -23.71 0.23 24.97
C GLU A 46 -23.45 -0.71 23.78
N SER A 47 -22.64 -1.75 23.99
CA SER A 47 -22.25 -2.72 22.96
C SER A 47 -23.13 -3.98 22.94
N THR A 48 -24.30 -3.93 23.57
CA THR A 48 -25.26 -5.05 23.68
C THR A 48 -25.82 -5.49 22.33
N TRP A 49 -25.81 -4.61 21.33
CA TRP A 49 -26.25 -4.90 19.96
C TRP A 49 -25.40 -5.95 19.24
N ILE A 50 -24.13 -6.13 19.66
CA ILE A 50 -23.23 -7.13 19.09
C ILE A 50 -23.81 -8.53 19.37
N SER A 51 -24.29 -8.75 20.60
CA SER A 51 -24.89 -10.02 21.00
C SER A 51 -26.18 -10.30 20.21
N GLY A 52 -26.13 -11.28 19.31
CA GLY A 52 -27.27 -11.68 18.47
C GLY A 52 -27.26 -11.08 17.06
N ASP A 53 -26.18 -10.39 16.66
CA ASP A 53 -26.03 -9.96 15.26
C ASP A 53 -25.75 -11.18 14.36
N PRO A 54 -26.52 -11.40 13.27
CA PRO A 54 -26.35 -12.56 12.38
C PRO A 54 -24.95 -12.66 11.74
N ARG A 55 -24.20 -11.55 11.66
CA ARG A 55 -22.83 -11.57 11.13
C ARG A 55 -21.86 -12.30 12.06
N ILE A 56 -22.18 -12.45 13.35
CA ILE A 56 -21.36 -13.24 14.27
C ILE A 56 -21.43 -14.72 13.90
N GLU A 57 -22.61 -15.23 13.55
CA GLU A 57 -22.78 -16.63 13.14
C GLU A 57 -21.91 -16.93 11.91
N GLN A 58 -21.89 -16.01 10.92
CA GLN A 58 -21.03 -16.13 9.74
C GLN A 58 -19.54 -16.11 10.09
N LEU A 59 -19.13 -15.26 11.05
CA LEU A 59 -17.74 -15.23 11.52
C LEU A 59 -17.36 -16.47 12.33
N GLN A 60 -18.33 -17.11 13.01
CA GLN A 60 -18.13 -18.38 13.69
C GLN A 60 -17.96 -19.53 12.70
N GLU A 61 -18.81 -19.59 11.66
CA GLU A 61 -18.67 -20.56 10.56
C GLU A 61 -17.33 -20.41 9.84
N ALA A 62 -16.84 -19.19 9.68
CA ALA A 62 -15.53 -18.89 9.10
C ALA A 62 -14.35 -19.16 10.06
N GLY A 63 -14.60 -19.60 11.30
CA GLY A 63 -13.54 -19.90 12.29
C GLY A 63 -12.81 -18.67 12.84
N VAL A 64 -13.37 -17.47 12.64
CA VAL A 64 -12.80 -16.19 13.08
C VAL A 64 -13.25 -15.83 14.49
N VAL A 65 -14.45 -16.28 14.86
CA VAL A 65 -15.06 -16.13 16.18
C VAL A 65 -15.30 -17.51 16.76
N GLY A 66 -14.97 -17.70 18.03
CA GLY A 66 -15.22 -18.94 18.77
C GLY A 66 -16.71 -19.15 19.05
N HIS A 67 -17.06 -20.39 19.39
CA HIS A 67 -18.42 -20.75 19.82
C HIS A 67 -18.86 -20.00 21.10
N ASP A 68 -17.91 -19.46 21.86
CA ASP A 68 -18.12 -18.60 23.03
C ASP A 68 -18.45 -17.14 22.67
N GLY A 69 -18.47 -16.80 21.38
CA GLY A 69 -18.77 -15.46 20.88
C GLY A 69 -17.58 -14.49 20.94
N HIS A 70 -16.37 -14.98 21.24
CA HIS A 70 -15.16 -14.17 21.26
C HIS A 70 -14.31 -14.36 20.00
N VAL A 71 -13.70 -13.28 19.51
CA VAL A 71 -12.75 -13.38 18.38
C VAL A 71 -11.58 -14.29 18.78
N ILE A 72 -11.22 -15.21 17.89
CA ILE A 72 -10.13 -16.16 18.13
C ILE A 72 -8.83 -15.41 18.46
N PRO A 73 -8.06 -15.80 19.51
CA PRO A 73 -6.92 -15.01 19.98
C PRO A 73 -5.87 -14.67 18.92
N ALA A 74 -5.58 -15.59 17.99
CA ALA A 74 -4.64 -15.35 16.90
C ALA A 74 -5.11 -14.22 15.97
N VAL A 75 -6.39 -14.25 15.57
CA VAL A 75 -7.03 -13.21 14.75
C VAL A 75 -7.06 -11.88 15.50
N ALA A 76 -7.45 -11.90 16.77
CA ALA A 76 -7.49 -10.70 17.60
C ALA A 76 -6.10 -10.05 17.72
N ALA A 77 -5.03 -10.85 17.79
CA ALA A 77 -3.67 -10.34 17.80
C ALA A 77 -3.26 -9.73 16.45
N ARG A 78 -3.63 -10.34 15.31
CA ARG A 78 -3.41 -9.76 13.97
C ARG A 78 -4.13 -8.41 13.81
N MET A 79 -5.40 -8.37 14.21
CA MET A 79 -6.22 -7.15 14.18
C MET A 79 -5.64 -6.03 15.05
N ARG A 80 -5.09 -6.35 16.22
CA ARG A 80 -4.42 -5.35 17.08
C ARG A 80 -3.14 -4.79 16.45
N ALA A 81 -2.37 -5.61 15.72
CA ALA A 81 -1.22 -5.12 14.97
C ALA A 81 -1.64 -4.13 13.87
N LEU A 82 -2.73 -4.40 13.16
CA LEU A 82 -3.31 -3.50 12.16
C LEU A 82 -3.91 -2.22 12.78
N ALA A 83 -4.43 -2.29 14.00
CA ALA A 83 -5.08 -1.17 14.68
C ALA A 83 -4.09 -0.14 15.24
N ALA A 84 -2.95 -0.61 15.75
CA ALA A 84 -1.96 0.25 16.41
C ALA A 84 -0.50 -0.09 16.02
N PRO A 85 -0.16 -0.09 14.72
CA PRO A 85 1.17 -0.46 14.28
C PRO A 85 2.24 0.53 14.76
N ASP A 86 3.46 0.04 14.86
CA ASP A 86 4.67 0.86 14.98
C ASP A 86 5.04 1.41 13.60
N VAL A 87 4.99 0.56 12.58
CA VAL A 87 5.23 0.91 11.18
C VAL A 87 4.25 0.20 10.25
N GLU A 88 3.98 0.79 9.10
CA GLU A 88 3.15 0.24 8.04
C GLU A 88 3.81 0.45 6.67
N VAL A 89 3.64 -0.51 5.76
CA VAL A 89 3.96 -0.38 4.34
C VAL A 89 2.70 -0.63 3.53
N ALA A 90 2.33 0.33 2.70
CA ALA A 90 1.24 0.20 1.75
C ALA A 90 1.79 -0.15 0.37
N ILE A 91 1.20 -1.17 -0.26
CA ILE A 91 1.50 -1.63 -1.61
C ILE A 91 0.18 -1.66 -2.37
N LEU A 92 0.03 -0.78 -3.36
CA LEU A 92 -1.13 -0.73 -4.24
C LEU A 92 -0.70 -1.26 -5.60
N ILE A 93 -1.43 -2.21 -6.17
CA ILE A 93 -1.11 -2.83 -7.47
C ILE A 93 -2.36 -2.81 -8.35
N ALA A 94 -2.24 -2.42 -9.61
CA ALA A 94 -3.29 -2.44 -10.60
C ALA A 94 -2.88 -3.22 -11.85
N ARG A 95 -3.82 -3.94 -12.47
CA ARG A 95 -3.75 -4.26 -13.90
C ARG A 95 -4.22 -3.03 -14.67
N GLY A 96 -3.37 -2.39 -15.43
CA GLY A 96 -3.61 -1.04 -15.93
C GLY A 96 -3.04 0.05 -15.01
N ALA A 97 -3.43 1.30 -15.26
CA ALA A 97 -3.12 2.41 -14.38
C ALA A 97 -3.87 2.32 -13.03
N LEU A 98 -3.22 2.78 -11.96
CA LEU A 98 -3.87 2.95 -10.66
C LEU A 98 -4.91 4.08 -10.73
N SER A 99 -6.12 3.76 -10.28
CA SER A 99 -7.16 4.72 -9.99
C SER A 99 -7.10 5.10 -8.50
N TRP A 100 -6.93 6.40 -8.26
CA TRP A 100 -6.87 6.97 -6.92
C TRP A 100 -8.24 7.44 -6.50
N LYS A 101 -8.62 7.15 -5.25
CA LYS A 101 -9.82 7.74 -4.67
C LYS A 101 -9.63 9.24 -4.56
N GLY A 102 -10.57 9.98 -5.13
CA GLY A 102 -10.64 11.43 -4.99
C GLY A 102 -10.81 11.85 -3.54
N ARG A 103 -10.69 13.16 -3.28
CA ARG A 103 -11.00 13.71 -1.97
C ARG A 103 -12.47 13.46 -1.63
N ILE A 104 -12.72 13.03 -0.41
CA ILE A 104 -14.08 12.96 0.14
C ILE A 104 -14.60 14.40 0.26
N ASP A 105 -15.68 14.69 -0.45
CA ASP A 105 -16.48 15.90 -0.29
C ASP A 105 -17.65 15.59 0.63
N VAL A 106 -17.66 16.21 1.82
CA VAL A 106 -18.72 16.04 2.82
C VAL A 106 -20.11 16.51 2.34
N THR A 107 -20.17 17.24 1.23
CA THR A 107 -21.42 17.71 0.63
C THR A 107 -21.90 16.83 -0.53
N ASP A 108 -21.04 15.93 -1.05
CA ASP A 108 -21.37 14.99 -2.11
C ASP A 108 -21.16 13.53 -1.65
N PRO A 109 -22.23 12.84 -1.22
CA PRO A 109 -22.18 11.43 -0.84
C PRO A 109 -21.63 10.50 -1.93
N GLY A 110 -21.68 10.90 -3.20
CA GLY A 110 -21.09 10.16 -4.32
C GLY A 110 -19.57 9.99 -4.22
N THR A 111 -18.91 10.88 -3.48
CA THR A 111 -17.46 10.83 -3.20
C THR A 111 -17.10 9.94 -2.01
N TRP A 112 -18.08 9.44 -1.24
CA TRP A 112 -17.85 8.64 -0.03
C TRP A 112 -17.63 7.15 -0.33
N ARG A 113 -17.44 6.82 -1.61
CA ARG A 113 -17.22 5.49 -2.14
C ARG A 113 -16.08 4.76 -1.43
N ARG A 114 -16.35 3.52 -1.04
CA ARG A 114 -15.45 2.64 -0.28
C ARG A 114 -15.02 1.40 -1.05
N ASP A 115 -15.70 1.11 -2.14
CA ASP A 115 -15.29 0.15 -3.17
C ASP A 115 -13.86 0.47 -3.65
N ILE A 116 -13.12 -0.57 -3.97
CA ILE A 116 -11.83 -0.45 -4.63
C ILE A 116 -12.01 -0.94 -6.06
N PRO A 117 -11.32 -0.38 -7.06
CA PRO A 117 -11.43 -0.83 -8.44
C PRO A 117 -11.16 -2.34 -8.56
N GLU A 118 -11.93 -3.04 -9.39
CA GLU A 118 -11.80 -4.50 -9.57
C GLU A 118 -10.42 -4.92 -10.12
N ASN A 119 -9.75 -4.01 -10.83
CA ASN A 119 -8.42 -4.23 -11.35
C ASN A 119 -7.31 -3.99 -10.31
N GLN A 120 -7.64 -3.68 -9.05
CA GLN A 120 -6.69 -3.30 -8.01
C GLN A 120 -6.63 -4.27 -6.82
N LEU A 121 -5.40 -4.49 -6.36
CA LEU A 121 -5.04 -5.18 -5.13
C LEU A 121 -4.37 -4.16 -4.19
N GLN A 122 -4.78 -4.13 -2.93
CA GLN A 122 -4.24 -3.21 -1.93
C GLN A 122 -3.74 -4.00 -0.73
N ILE A 123 -2.43 -3.98 -0.51
CA ILE A 123 -1.78 -4.72 0.57
C ILE A 123 -1.26 -3.72 1.59
N VAL A 124 -1.56 -3.96 2.86
CA VAL A 124 -0.96 -3.27 4.00
C VAL A 124 -0.18 -4.28 4.81
N LEU A 125 1.12 -4.02 4.98
CA LEU A 125 1.97 -4.75 5.90
C LEU A 125 2.15 -3.90 7.15
N ALA A 126 1.65 -4.38 8.28
CA ALA A 126 1.71 -3.68 9.56
C ALA A 126 2.64 -4.43 10.51
N ARG A 127 3.53 -3.70 11.17
CA ARG A 127 4.38 -4.26 12.23
C ARG A 127 3.99 -3.71 13.58
N ARG A 128 3.84 -4.60 14.56
CA ARG A 128 3.66 -4.23 15.96
C ARG A 128 4.41 -5.19 16.87
N ASP A 129 5.19 -4.67 17.81
CA ASP A 129 5.91 -5.48 18.81
C ASP A 129 6.77 -6.59 18.17
N GLY A 130 7.39 -6.29 17.02
CA GLY A 130 8.23 -7.20 16.23
C GLY A 130 7.47 -8.19 15.35
N ARG A 131 6.13 -8.26 15.43
CA ARG A 131 5.29 -9.12 14.59
C ARG A 131 4.81 -8.37 13.34
N TRP A 132 4.93 -9.01 12.18
CA TRP A 132 4.37 -8.51 10.91
C TRP A 132 3.05 -9.21 10.58
N VAL A 133 2.09 -8.42 10.12
CA VAL A 133 0.76 -8.85 9.70
C VAL A 133 0.47 -8.22 8.33
N SER A 134 -0.03 -9.02 7.40
CA SER A 134 -0.56 -8.54 6.14
C SER A 134 -2.07 -8.39 6.22
N ALA A 135 -2.59 -7.37 5.54
CA ALA A 135 -3.98 -7.26 5.18
C ALA A 135 -4.05 -6.93 3.68
N ALA A 136 -4.57 -7.84 2.87
CA ALA A 136 -4.70 -7.69 1.44
C ALA A 136 -6.18 -7.55 1.06
N ARG A 137 -6.53 -6.47 0.37
CA ARG A 137 -7.88 -6.21 -0.13
C ARG A 137 -7.94 -6.33 -1.64
N ALA A 138 -8.85 -7.18 -2.12
CA ALA A 138 -9.23 -7.33 -3.51
C ALA A 138 -10.77 -7.29 -3.62
N GLY A 139 -11.30 -6.28 -4.30
CA GLY A 139 -12.75 -6.01 -4.30
C GLY A 139 -13.31 -5.83 -2.87
N ASP A 140 -14.22 -6.72 -2.49
CA ASP A 140 -14.89 -6.69 -1.18
C ASP A 140 -14.22 -7.56 -0.11
N ASP A 141 -13.29 -8.42 -0.52
CA ASP A 141 -12.62 -9.37 0.35
C ASP A 141 -11.32 -8.79 0.92
N ILE A 142 -11.10 -9.06 2.20
CA ILE A 142 -9.92 -8.67 2.97
C ILE A 142 -9.35 -9.92 3.62
N THR A 143 -8.17 -10.33 3.17
CA THR A 143 -7.41 -11.44 3.73
C THR A 143 -6.37 -10.91 4.72
N ILE A 144 -6.34 -11.48 5.92
CA ILE A 144 -5.46 -11.07 7.02
C ILE A 144 -4.66 -12.28 7.47
N ASP A 145 -3.34 -12.12 7.49
CA ASP A 145 -2.44 -13.19 7.92
C ASP A 145 -1.17 -12.66 8.59
N ASP A 146 -0.52 -13.53 9.34
CA ASP A 146 0.86 -13.34 9.73
C ASP A 146 1.78 -13.39 8.51
N VAL A 147 2.88 -12.65 8.55
CA VAL A 147 3.90 -12.77 7.51
C VAL A 147 5.24 -13.08 8.14
N ASP A 148 5.87 -14.11 7.61
CA ASP A 148 7.22 -14.46 7.98
C ASP A 148 8.17 -13.36 7.53
N PHE A 149 8.97 -12.88 8.49
CA PHE A 149 9.96 -11.83 8.30
C PHE A 149 11.27 -12.30 8.94
N ASP A 150 12.30 -12.49 8.11
CA ASP A 150 13.62 -12.96 8.50
C ASP A 150 14.63 -11.82 8.73
N GLY A 151 14.17 -10.58 8.65
CA GLY A 151 14.98 -9.37 8.80
C GLY A 151 15.18 -8.62 7.49
N ASN A 152 15.69 -7.38 7.58
CA ASN A 152 15.98 -6.51 6.43
C ASN A 152 14.74 -6.22 5.57
N SER A 153 13.92 -5.28 6.06
CA SER A 153 12.65 -4.88 5.45
C SER A 153 12.77 -4.58 3.96
N ALA A 154 13.86 -3.92 3.53
CA ALA A 154 14.00 -3.51 2.14
C ALA A 154 14.16 -4.69 1.16
N VAL A 155 14.90 -5.72 1.55
CA VAL A 155 15.15 -6.93 0.74
C VAL A 155 13.88 -7.76 0.65
N TRP A 156 13.25 -8.00 1.80
CA TRP A 156 11.99 -8.73 1.91
C TRP A 156 10.87 -8.07 1.09
N LEU A 157 10.69 -6.74 1.22
CA LEU A 157 9.69 -6.00 0.44
C LEU A 157 9.95 -6.09 -1.06
N ARG A 158 11.20 -6.00 -1.50
CA ARG A 158 11.56 -6.15 -2.92
C ARG A 158 11.08 -7.50 -3.44
N ASP A 159 11.33 -8.59 -2.72
CA ASP A 159 10.97 -9.93 -3.16
C ASP A 159 9.45 -10.08 -3.27
N ILE A 160 8.70 -9.66 -2.24
CA ILE A 160 7.23 -9.63 -2.28
C ILE A 160 6.74 -8.86 -3.51
N ILE A 161 7.22 -7.61 -3.71
CA ILE A 161 6.74 -6.76 -4.79
C ILE A 161 7.07 -7.36 -6.16
N VAL A 162 8.30 -7.84 -6.36
CA VAL A 162 8.72 -8.44 -7.63
C VAL A 162 7.92 -9.71 -7.93
N ASP A 163 7.69 -10.56 -6.94
CA ASP A 163 6.89 -11.77 -7.10
C ASP A 163 5.44 -11.45 -7.47
N GLN A 164 4.81 -10.48 -6.80
CA GLN A 164 3.45 -10.05 -7.13
C GLN A 164 3.36 -9.46 -8.55
N LEU A 165 4.32 -8.62 -8.94
CA LEU A 165 4.34 -8.05 -10.28
C LEU A 165 4.55 -9.12 -11.35
N ASN A 166 5.47 -10.06 -11.14
CA ASN A 166 5.73 -11.15 -12.09
C ASN A 166 4.57 -12.14 -12.21
N ALA A 167 3.80 -12.33 -11.13
CA ALA A 167 2.57 -13.13 -11.18
C ALA A 167 1.47 -12.48 -12.04
N LEU A 168 1.46 -11.15 -12.14
CA LEU A 168 0.50 -10.40 -12.97
C LEU A 168 0.99 -10.24 -14.42
N HIS A 169 2.24 -9.84 -14.59
CA HIS A 169 2.86 -9.56 -15.88
C HIS A 169 4.37 -9.86 -15.82
N PRO A 170 4.80 -11.05 -16.24
CA PRO A 170 6.21 -11.41 -16.27
C PRO A 170 6.91 -10.65 -17.39
N VAL A 171 7.71 -9.64 -17.03
CA VAL A 171 8.42 -8.78 -17.98
C VAL A 171 9.83 -8.46 -17.47
N GLU A 172 10.78 -8.34 -18.40
CA GLU A 172 12.13 -7.90 -18.10
C GLU A 172 12.19 -6.40 -17.76
N PRO A 173 13.26 -5.94 -17.08
CA PRO A 173 13.52 -4.52 -16.95
C PRO A 173 13.60 -3.83 -18.30
N SER A 174 13.05 -2.62 -18.36
CA SER A 174 13.12 -1.75 -19.53
C SER A 174 14.57 -1.48 -19.97
N ARG A 175 14.74 -1.10 -21.24
CA ARG A 175 16.02 -0.63 -21.80
C ARG A 175 16.15 0.89 -21.82
N ILE A 176 15.22 1.60 -21.17
CA ILE A 176 15.26 3.06 -21.03
C ILE A 176 16.58 3.48 -20.38
N GLU A 177 17.19 4.53 -20.90
CA GLU A 177 18.36 5.12 -20.27
C GLU A 177 17.95 5.70 -18.91
N PRO A 178 18.65 5.36 -17.80
CA PRO A 178 18.33 5.93 -16.50
C PRO A 178 18.47 7.45 -16.50
N MET A 179 17.47 8.15 -15.99
CA MET A 179 17.40 9.61 -15.93
C MET A 179 17.17 10.08 -14.50
N ASN A 180 17.80 11.22 -14.17
CA ASN A 180 17.50 12.01 -12.98
C ASN A 180 17.06 13.39 -13.43
N LEU A 181 15.80 13.74 -13.20
CA LEU A 181 15.20 15.01 -13.62
C LEU A 181 14.80 15.82 -12.37
N PRO A 182 14.76 17.16 -12.42
CA PRO A 182 14.24 17.95 -11.31
C PRO A 182 12.80 17.51 -10.96
N TYR A 183 12.56 17.15 -9.71
CA TYR A 183 11.31 16.48 -9.30
C TYR A 183 10.06 17.32 -9.62
N GLU A 184 10.01 18.56 -9.14
CA GLU A 184 8.86 19.47 -9.33
C GLU A 184 8.61 19.80 -10.81
N ASP A 185 9.68 20.00 -11.58
CA ASP A 185 9.55 20.26 -13.01
C ASP A 185 9.01 19.04 -13.74
N THR A 186 9.44 17.83 -13.33
CA THR A 186 8.95 16.56 -13.88
C THR A 186 7.46 16.36 -13.61
N LEU A 187 7.00 16.64 -12.38
CA LEU A 187 5.58 16.60 -12.05
C LEU A 187 4.78 17.61 -12.89
N SER A 188 5.29 18.83 -13.01
CA SER A 188 4.66 19.90 -13.79
C SER A 188 4.56 19.53 -15.28
N ALA A 189 5.62 18.96 -15.85
CA ALA A 189 5.62 18.50 -17.24
C ALA A 189 4.70 17.31 -17.48
N ALA A 190 4.66 16.34 -16.55
CA ALA A 190 3.74 15.20 -16.63
C ALA A 190 2.28 15.66 -16.55
N ALA A 191 1.96 16.60 -15.65
CA ALA A 191 0.62 17.17 -15.53
C ALA A 191 0.21 17.97 -16.80
N ALA A 192 1.12 18.78 -17.35
CA ALA A 192 0.88 19.50 -18.60
C ALA A 192 0.64 18.53 -19.78
N ARG A 193 1.40 17.44 -19.85
CA ARG A 193 1.22 16.38 -20.86
C ARG A 193 -0.14 15.68 -20.71
N ALA A 194 -0.54 15.36 -19.48
CA ALA A 194 -1.82 14.71 -19.20
C ALA A 194 -3.03 15.59 -19.56
N ALA A 195 -2.90 16.91 -19.42
CA ALA A 195 -3.95 17.87 -19.78
C ALA A 195 -4.00 18.23 -21.28
N ALA A 196 -2.96 17.91 -22.04
CA ALA A 196 -2.87 18.22 -23.46
C ALA A 196 -3.68 17.24 -24.33
N THR A 197 -4.17 17.73 -25.47
CA THR A 197 -4.79 16.91 -26.52
C THR A 197 -3.79 15.92 -27.11
N GLU A 198 -4.27 14.80 -27.68
CA GLU A 198 -3.46 13.81 -28.38
C GLU A 198 -2.93 14.36 -29.72
N ASP A 199 -1.97 15.29 -29.64
CA ASP A 199 -1.29 15.88 -30.78
C ASP A 199 0.25 15.73 -30.66
N PRO A 200 1.00 15.97 -31.74
CA PRO A 200 2.47 15.81 -31.73
C PRO A 200 3.24 16.74 -30.76
N GLN A 201 2.57 17.73 -30.16
CA GLN A 201 3.15 18.65 -29.18
C GLN A 201 2.89 18.21 -27.74
N ARG A 202 2.07 17.17 -27.50
CA ARG A 202 1.78 16.61 -26.18
C ARG A 202 3.04 16.33 -25.35
N ASP A 203 4.10 15.82 -25.98
CA ASP A 203 5.38 15.50 -25.32
C ASP A 203 6.37 16.67 -25.22
N LEU A 204 6.00 17.88 -25.67
CA LEU A 204 6.85 19.07 -25.58
C LEU A 204 7.33 19.38 -24.15
N PRO A 205 6.49 19.27 -23.09
CA PRO A 205 6.95 19.53 -21.73
C PRO A 205 8.06 18.58 -21.29
N LEU A 206 7.91 17.27 -21.53
CA LEU A 206 8.93 16.26 -21.21
C LEU A 206 10.22 16.48 -22.02
N ARG A 207 10.10 16.81 -23.31
CA ARG A 207 11.26 17.19 -24.14
C ARG A 207 12.02 18.39 -23.59
N SER A 208 11.28 19.39 -23.09
CA SER A 208 11.86 20.62 -22.54
C SER A 208 12.64 20.36 -21.24
N LEU A 209 12.34 19.27 -20.53
CA LEU A 209 13.11 18.80 -19.38
C LEU A 209 14.36 18.00 -19.73
N GLY A 210 14.61 17.77 -21.03
CA GLY A 210 15.75 16.99 -21.48
C GLY A 210 15.50 15.49 -21.55
N VAL A 211 14.24 15.03 -21.53
CA VAL A 211 13.94 13.62 -21.81
C VAL A 211 14.40 13.29 -23.24
N PRO A 212 15.27 12.28 -23.44
CA PRO A 212 15.78 11.93 -24.76
C PRO A 212 14.65 11.50 -25.71
N PRO A 213 14.72 11.85 -27.01
CA PRO A 213 13.71 11.43 -27.99
C PRO A 213 13.45 9.93 -28.02
N ALA A 214 14.50 9.12 -27.79
CA ALA A 214 14.39 7.66 -27.74
C ALA A 214 13.58 7.15 -26.54
N ALA A 215 13.50 7.92 -25.45
CA ALA A 215 12.80 7.56 -24.22
C ALA A 215 11.35 8.09 -24.17
N LEU A 216 11.00 9.07 -25.01
CA LEU A 216 9.68 9.72 -24.97
C LEU A 216 8.53 8.77 -25.27
N ALA A 217 8.66 7.91 -26.29
CA ALA A 217 7.60 6.99 -26.67
C ALA A 217 7.31 5.99 -25.54
N GLU A 218 8.36 5.45 -24.93
CA GLU A 218 8.24 4.54 -23.80
C GLU A 218 7.66 5.24 -22.57
N LEU A 219 8.15 6.43 -22.23
CA LEU A 219 7.63 7.21 -21.11
C LEU A 219 6.17 7.64 -21.34
N GLY A 220 5.79 7.93 -22.58
CA GLY A 220 4.40 8.20 -22.94
C GLY A 220 3.49 7.01 -22.67
N ALA A 221 3.87 5.82 -23.16
CA ALA A 221 3.15 4.57 -22.90
C ALA A 221 3.07 4.26 -21.40
N LEU A 222 4.19 4.45 -20.68
CA LEU A 222 4.28 4.28 -19.23
C LEU A 222 3.31 5.19 -18.47
N LEU A 223 3.11 6.42 -18.94
CA LEU A 223 2.27 7.42 -18.29
C LEU A 223 0.78 7.24 -18.60
N ASP A 224 0.46 6.85 -19.84
CA ASP A 224 -0.91 6.79 -20.33
C ASP A 224 -1.58 5.44 -20.07
N GLU A 225 -0.91 4.34 -20.42
CA GLU A 225 -1.50 3.00 -20.47
C GLU A 225 -0.50 1.92 -20.00
N PRO A 226 -0.06 1.96 -18.73
CA PRO A 226 0.77 0.88 -18.19
C PRO A 226 -0.02 -0.43 -18.16
N VAL A 227 0.66 -1.55 -18.39
CA VAL A 227 0.07 -2.90 -18.29
C VAL A 227 -0.16 -3.27 -16.82
N VAL A 228 0.78 -2.91 -15.95
CA VAL A 228 0.68 -3.00 -14.49
C VAL A 228 1.26 -1.73 -13.89
N GLU A 229 0.62 -1.19 -12.86
CA GLU A 229 1.18 -0.13 -12.02
C GLU A 229 1.17 -0.58 -10.57
N ALA A 230 2.28 -0.38 -9.86
CA ALA A 230 2.37 -0.55 -8.42
C ALA A 230 2.96 0.66 -7.73
N VAL A 231 2.39 1.05 -6.59
CA VAL A 231 2.88 2.14 -5.76
C VAL A 231 3.10 1.68 -4.34
N VAL A 232 4.27 2.03 -3.80
CA VAL A 232 4.74 1.63 -2.48
C VAL A 232 5.13 2.86 -1.68
N TYR A 233 4.60 2.96 -0.46
CA TYR A 233 4.98 4.00 0.50
C TYR A 233 4.86 3.47 1.93
N ALA A 234 5.43 4.19 2.87
CA ALA A 234 5.57 3.73 4.24
C ALA A 234 5.07 4.76 5.25
N ARG A 235 4.67 4.29 6.42
CA ARG A 235 4.28 5.11 7.57
C ARG A 235 4.92 4.59 8.84
N ALA A 236 5.24 5.50 9.75
CA ALA A 236 5.60 5.19 11.12
C ALA A 236 4.70 5.98 12.07
N HIS A 237 4.48 5.40 13.25
CA HIS A 237 3.66 6.00 14.29
C HIS A 237 4.53 6.33 15.50
N THR A 238 4.39 7.54 16.06
CA THR A 238 5.06 7.95 17.30
C THR A 238 4.03 8.63 18.19
N ASP A 239 3.70 8.01 19.31
CA ASP A 239 2.56 8.39 20.14
C ASP A 239 1.26 8.53 19.32
N ALA A 240 0.74 9.76 19.18
CA ALA A 240 -0.43 10.11 18.39
C ALA A 240 -0.07 10.61 16.97
N ARG A 241 1.21 10.85 16.68
CA ARG A 241 1.69 11.32 15.40
C ARG A 241 1.85 10.16 14.42
N ARG A 242 1.59 10.47 13.14
CA ARG A 242 1.86 9.59 12.00
C ARG A 242 2.78 10.33 11.04
N ASP A 243 3.91 9.72 10.73
CA ASP A 243 4.88 10.20 9.75
C ASP A 243 4.81 9.30 8.51
N THR A 244 4.59 9.90 7.34
CA THR A 244 4.56 9.20 6.05
C THR A 244 5.88 9.43 5.32
N SER A 245 6.33 8.44 4.54
CA SER A 245 7.49 8.58 3.68
C SER A 245 7.33 9.78 2.76
N VAL A 246 8.38 10.58 2.62
CA VAL A 246 8.35 11.77 1.74
C VAL A 246 8.25 11.36 0.28
N THR A 247 8.88 10.22 -0.09
CA THR A 247 8.76 9.62 -1.41
C THR A 247 7.89 8.38 -1.40
N ALA A 248 7.33 8.06 -2.57
CA ALA A 248 6.82 6.74 -2.92
C ALA A 248 7.70 6.10 -4.00
N LEU A 249 7.66 4.77 -4.10
CA LEU A 249 8.19 4.04 -5.25
C LEU A 249 7.02 3.68 -6.15
N ASN A 250 7.04 4.14 -7.40
CA ASN A 250 6.10 3.78 -8.44
C ASN A 250 6.80 2.84 -9.43
N ILE A 251 6.24 1.67 -9.68
CA ILE A 251 6.74 0.68 -10.62
C ILE A 251 5.68 0.50 -11.69
N ARG A 252 6.07 0.60 -12.95
CA ARG A 252 5.15 0.47 -14.07
C ARG A 252 5.71 -0.47 -15.11
N ASP A 253 4.86 -1.39 -15.55
CA ASP A 253 5.16 -2.31 -16.63
C ASP A 253 4.53 -1.81 -17.92
N THR A 254 5.28 -1.93 -19.01
CA THR A 254 4.78 -1.78 -20.38
C THR A 254 5.24 -2.98 -21.20
N ASP A 255 4.80 -3.06 -22.46
CA ASP A 255 5.36 -4.02 -23.43
C ASP A 255 6.86 -3.83 -23.66
N SER A 256 7.41 -2.64 -23.36
CA SER A 256 8.85 -2.34 -23.50
C SER A 256 9.69 -2.72 -22.28
N GLY A 257 9.04 -3.08 -21.17
CA GLY A 257 9.69 -3.50 -19.94
C GLY A 257 9.18 -2.78 -18.69
N ARG A 258 9.72 -3.21 -17.55
CA ARG A 258 9.45 -2.62 -16.23
C ARG A 258 10.31 -1.38 -15.97
N VAL A 259 9.71 -0.31 -15.47
CA VAL A 259 10.37 0.95 -15.07
C VAL A 259 10.06 1.26 -13.62
N ALA A 260 11.05 1.75 -12.88
CA ALA A 260 10.90 2.25 -11.52
C ALA A 260 11.05 3.78 -11.51
N LEU A 261 10.13 4.45 -10.81
CA LEU A 261 10.11 5.89 -10.58
C LEU A 261 10.04 6.20 -9.09
N TYR A 262 10.89 7.10 -8.60
CA TYR A 262 10.83 7.57 -7.22
C TYR A 262 11.59 8.87 -7.05
N GLN A 263 11.28 9.62 -5.98
CA GLN A 263 11.99 10.83 -5.62
C GLN A 263 13.25 10.50 -4.81
N MET A 264 14.39 11.00 -5.24
CA MET A 264 15.59 11.13 -4.42
C MET A 264 15.58 12.50 -3.76
N LEU A 265 15.53 12.51 -2.43
CA LEU A 265 15.58 13.73 -1.64
C LEU A 265 16.94 14.43 -1.76
N ALA A 266 16.89 15.75 -1.72
CA ALA A 266 18.07 16.59 -1.78
C ALA A 266 19.06 16.21 -0.68
N PRO A 267 20.35 16.03 -1.01
CA PRO A 267 21.38 15.88 0.01
C PRO A 267 21.48 17.16 0.84
N ARG A 268 22.00 17.06 2.06
CA ARG A 268 22.20 18.22 2.95
C ARG A 268 22.97 19.32 2.21
N GLY A 269 22.39 20.52 2.16
CA GLY A 269 22.97 21.69 1.48
C GLY A 269 22.45 21.93 0.06
N SER A 270 21.64 21.03 -0.49
CA SER A 270 20.84 21.25 -1.70
C SER A 270 19.37 21.45 -1.33
N THR A 271 18.63 22.17 -2.18
CA THR A 271 17.16 22.31 -2.10
C THR A 271 16.45 21.56 -3.22
N GLN A 272 17.19 20.94 -4.14
CA GLN A 272 16.63 20.28 -5.31
C GLN A 272 16.49 18.78 -5.07
N ASP A 273 15.25 18.32 -5.12
CA ASP A 273 14.89 16.90 -5.19
C ASP A 273 14.90 16.42 -6.65
N TRP A 274 15.14 15.14 -6.85
CA TRP A 274 15.29 14.52 -8.17
C TRP A 274 14.26 13.41 -8.37
N MET A 275 13.59 13.39 -9.51
CA MET A 275 12.85 12.23 -9.99
C MET A 275 13.83 11.26 -10.66
N VAL A 276 13.91 10.04 -10.14
CA VAL A 276 14.58 8.91 -10.80
C VAL A 276 13.59 8.27 -11.76
N ILE A 277 14.02 8.00 -12.99
CA ILE A 277 13.31 7.17 -13.96
C ILE A 277 14.33 6.16 -14.47
N ALA A 278 14.17 4.88 -14.16
CA ALA A 278 15.19 3.87 -14.48
C ALA A 278 14.58 2.50 -14.78
N PRO A 279 15.30 1.61 -15.49
CA PRO A 279 14.94 0.21 -15.62
C PRO A 279 14.61 -0.41 -14.26
N GLY A 280 13.43 -1.02 -14.13
CA GLY A 280 12.93 -1.60 -12.89
C GLY A 280 13.55 -2.97 -12.59
N SER A 281 14.88 -3.03 -12.57
CA SER A 281 15.62 -4.21 -12.13
C SER A 281 15.44 -4.45 -10.63
N PRO A 282 15.65 -5.69 -10.13
CA PRO A 282 15.53 -5.97 -8.70
C PRO A 282 16.42 -5.09 -7.81
N SER A 283 17.61 -4.71 -8.30
CA SER A 283 18.50 -3.78 -7.58
C SER A 283 17.98 -2.34 -7.57
N GLN A 284 17.37 -1.89 -8.67
CA GLN A 284 16.75 -0.57 -8.75
C GLN A 284 15.51 -0.47 -7.85
N ILE A 285 14.67 -1.51 -7.85
CA ILE A 285 13.49 -1.61 -6.96
C ILE A 285 13.94 -1.61 -5.50
N LEU A 286 14.97 -2.38 -5.14
CA LEU A 286 15.56 -2.36 -3.80
C LEU A 286 16.02 -0.97 -3.39
N GLN A 287 16.67 -0.23 -4.30
CA GLN A 287 17.11 1.13 -4.03
C GLN A 287 15.93 2.09 -3.83
N GLY A 288 14.87 1.96 -4.63
CA GLY A 288 13.63 2.71 -4.46
C GLY A 288 13.00 2.45 -3.09
N ILE A 289 12.89 1.18 -2.67
CA ILE A 289 12.35 0.80 -1.35
C ILE A 289 13.20 1.37 -0.23
N ARG A 290 14.53 1.27 -0.30
CA ARG A 290 15.42 1.89 0.68
C ARG A 290 15.18 3.40 0.78
N THR A 291 14.98 4.07 -0.34
CA THR A 291 14.71 5.51 -0.38
C THR A 291 13.36 5.82 0.28
N VAL A 292 12.31 5.04 0.01
CA VAL A 292 11.01 5.13 0.71
C VAL A 292 11.18 4.99 2.22
N LEU A 293 11.77 3.88 2.69
CA LEU A 293 11.89 3.59 4.13
C LEU A 293 12.73 4.63 4.88
N SER A 294 13.86 5.04 4.30
CA SER A 294 14.75 6.07 4.88
C SER A 294 14.18 7.49 4.84
N SER A 295 13.16 7.73 4.02
CA SER A 295 12.45 9.02 3.99
C SER A 295 11.34 9.13 5.03
N VAL A 296 11.04 8.06 5.78
CA VAL A 296 10.13 8.13 6.92
C VAL A 296 10.87 8.83 8.07
N ASN A 297 10.22 9.80 8.73
CA ASN A 297 10.84 10.62 9.77
C ASN A 297 11.00 9.86 11.11
N VAL A 298 11.76 8.77 11.10
CA VAL A 298 12.16 7.97 12.27
C VAL A 298 13.65 7.66 12.20
N ARG A 299 14.29 7.45 13.36
CA ARG A 299 15.74 7.24 13.43
C ARG A 299 16.18 5.90 12.85
N ASP A 300 15.40 4.86 13.10
CA ASP A 300 15.71 3.50 12.73
C ASP A 300 14.40 2.76 12.41
N TRP A 301 14.10 2.63 11.12
CA TRP A 301 12.92 1.91 10.65
C TRP A 301 12.83 0.49 11.21
N GLU A 302 13.95 -0.24 11.19
CA GLU A 302 13.98 -1.67 11.54
C GLU A 302 13.69 -1.91 13.02
N ASN A 303 14.00 -0.95 13.89
CA ASN A 303 13.77 -1.08 15.33
C ASN A 303 12.75 -0.06 15.88
N HIS A 304 12.08 0.70 15.01
CA HIS A 304 11.11 1.70 15.43
C HIS A 304 9.95 1.08 16.21
N GLN A 305 9.64 1.69 17.35
CA GLN A 305 8.52 1.36 18.21
C GLN A 305 7.74 2.64 18.52
N ARG A 306 6.42 2.54 18.57
CA ARG A 306 5.54 3.70 18.71
C ARG A 306 5.68 4.48 20.01
N PHE A 307 6.02 3.78 21.11
CA PHE A 307 6.04 4.32 22.48
C PHE A 307 7.42 4.21 23.15
N ALA A 308 8.50 4.06 22.35
CA ALA A 308 9.87 3.96 22.86
C ALA A 308 10.56 5.32 22.98
#